data_AF-A0AAV4JNH3-F1
#
_entry.id   AF-A0AAV4JNH3-F1
#
_cell.length_a   1.000
_cell.length_b   1.000
_cell.length_c   1.000
_cell.angle_alpha   90.00
_cell.angle_beta   90.00
_cell.angle_gamma   90.00
#
_symmetry.space_group_name_H-M   'P 1'
#
loop_
_entity.id
_entity.type
_entity.pdbx_description
1 polymer ?
#
loop_
_entity_poly.entity_id
_entity_poly.type
_entity_poly.pdbx_seq_one_letter_code
_entity_poly.pdbx_strand_id
1 'polypeptide(L)'
;MASTYHSTVSATTGRPTVQVSAPGQVGHVTHDVTDAMTSRFLGCNERPLSIFILESRWRLFGHILRQDSQIPANQAMSGYFVTEGSKFKGRPLTTLPVVLIRDLSRIINSNLQLKSSHDLEHLRSIAQQRDEWTKLTARIREAAEASQSEH
;
A
#
# COMPACT_ATOMS: atom_id res chain seq x y z
N MET A 1 -41.75 7.55 51.80
CA MET A 1 -42.74 8.39 51.09
C MET A 1 -42.90 7.81 49.69
N ALA A 2 -44.07 7.25 49.41
CA ALA A 2 -44.41 6.54 48.19
C ALA A 2 -44.84 7.51 47.09
N SER A 3 -44.49 7.24 45.83
CA SER A 3 -45.15 7.80 44.66
C SER A 3 -45.65 6.65 43.80
N THR A 4 -46.97 6.50 43.79
CA THR A 4 -47.75 5.54 43.04
C THR A 4 -47.87 5.98 41.58
N TYR A 5 -47.66 5.05 40.63
CA TYR A 5 -48.34 5.10 39.34
C TYR A 5 -48.91 3.71 39.05
N HIS A 6 -50.24 3.68 38.93
CA HIS A 6 -51.00 2.54 38.45
C HIS A 6 -50.89 2.46 36.92
N SER A 7 -50.81 1.24 36.39
CA SER A 7 -51.24 0.97 35.02
C SER A 7 -52.01 -0.34 34.99
N THR A 8 -53.20 -0.23 34.42
CA THR A 8 -54.26 -1.22 34.34
C THR A 8 -53.95 -2.30 33.31
N VAL A 9 -54.42 -3.50 33.61
CA VAL A 9 -54.32 -4.70 32.79
C VAL A 9 -55.59 -4.80 31.93
N SER A 10 -55.47 -5.13 30.66
CA SER A 10 -56.57 -5.70 29.87
C SER A 10 -56.05 -6.87 29.06
N ALA A 11 -56.66 -8.03 29.28
CA ALA A 11 -56.40 -9.30 28.62
C ALA A 11 -57.34 -9.48 27.42
N THR A 12 -56.89 -10.16 26.36
CA THR A 12 -57.76 -10.88 25.41
C THR A 12 -57.00 -12.06 24.78
N THR A 13 -57.32 -13.24 25.32
CA THR A 13 -57.59 -14.55 24.72
C THR A 13 -57.24 -14.83 23.25
N GLY A 14 -56.50 -15.93 22.99
CA GLY A 14 -56.57 -16.68 21.73
C GLY A 14 -55.28 -17.42 21.32
N ARG A 15 -55.31 -18.76 21.31
CA ARG A 15 -54.21 -19.70 20.91
C ARG A 15 -54.33 -20.05 19.40
N PRO A 16 -53.42 -20.85 18.82
CA PRO A 16 -52.23 -20.47 18.04
C PRO A 16 -52.41 -20.67 16.51
N THR A 17 -51.61 -19.99 15.68
CA THR A 17 -51.42 -20.40 14.28
C THR A 17 -49.94 -20.46 13.95
N VAL A 18 -49.46 -21.66 13.64
CA VAL A 18 -48.15 -21.94 13.07
C VAL A 18 -48.16 -21.51 11.60
N GLN A 19 -47.25 -20.61 11.23
CA GLN A 19 -46.82 -20.43 9.85
C GLN A 19 -45.34 -20.83 9.78
N VAL A 20 -45.10 -22.00 9.17
CA VAL A 20 -43.79 -22.45 8.72
C VAL A 20 -43.46 -21.70 7.44
N SER A 21 -42.34 -20.98 7.39
CA SER A 21 -41.56 -20.76 6.17
C SER A 21 -40.12 -20.34 6.50
N ALA A 22 -39.24 -21.28 6.20
CA ALA A 22 -37.80 -21.28 5.90
C ALA A 22 -36.79 -20.29 6.56
N PRO A 23 -35.60 -20.81 6.93
CA PRO A 23 -34.50 -20.05 7.52
C PRO A 23 -33.59 -19.45 6.45
N GLY A 24 -32.95 -18.32 6.76
CA GLY A 24 -31.87 -17.83 5.91
C GLY A 24 -31.57 -16.34 6.00
N GLN A 25 -31.58 -15.74 7.20
CA GLN A 25 -30.82 -14.51 7.35
C GLN A 25 -29.34 -14.87 7.46
N VAL A 26 -28.68 -14.86 6.31
CA VAL A 26 -27.23 -14.82 6.19
C VAL A 26 -26.78 -13.53 6.87
N GLY A 27 -26.25 -13.65 8.08
CA GLY A 27 -25.51 -12.58 8.73
C GLY A 27 -24.28 -12.29 7.88
N HIS A 28 -24.37 -11.33 6.98
CA HIS A 28 -23.17 -10.73 6.39
C HIS A 28 -22.69 -9.64 7.34
N VAL A 29 -22.07 -10.07 8.44
CA VAL A 29 -21.19 -9.20 9.20
C VAL A 29 -20.00 -8.95 8.29
N THR A 30 -20.03 -7.84 7.54
CA THR A 30 -18.79 -7.22 7.07
C THR A 30 -18.06 -6.81 8.33
N HIS A 31 -17.24 -7.70 8.87
CA HIS A 31 -16.17 -7.26 9.75
C HIS A 31 -15.32 -6.33 8.88
N ASP A 32 -15.29 -5.04 9.25
CA ASP A 32 -14.28 -4.09 8.78
C ASP A 32 -12.91 -4.65 9.11
N VAL A 33 -12.37 -5.45 8.18
CA VAL A 33 -11.02 -6.03 8.27
C VAL A 33 -9.97 -4.91 8.23
N THR A 34 -10.34 -3.71 7.78
CA THR A 34 -9.48 -2.53 7.71
C THR A 34 -9.25 -1.89 9.08
N ASP A 35 -10.27 -1.76 9.94
CA ASP A 35 -10.12 -1.11 11.26
C ASP A 35 -9.33 -1.97 12.26
N ALA A 36 -9.48 -3.29 12.18
CA ALA A 36 -8.71 -4.21 13.02
C ALA A 36 -7.23 -4.27 12.63
N MET A 37 -6.90 -4.04 11.35
CA MET A 37 -5.51 -4.03 10.88
C MET A 37 -4.81 -2.73 11.29
N THR A 38 -5.50 -1.59 11.19
CA THR A 38 -4.96 -0.27 11.57
C THR A 38 -4.82 -0.11 13.09
N SER A 39 -5.77 -0.61 13.89
CA SER A 39 -5.73 -0.48 15.36
C SER A 39 -4.54 -1.19 16.03
N ARG A 40 -3.98 -2.23 15.38
CA ARG A 40 -2.79 -2.94 15.88
C ARG A 40 -1.49 -2.17 15.66
N PHE A 41 -1.43 -1.27 14.69
CA PHE A 41 -0.26 -0.42 14.45
C PHE A 41 -0.23 0.81 15.36
N LEU A 42 -1.39 1.32 15.79
CA LEU A 42 -1.50 2.51 16.66
C LEU A 42 -0.83 2.34 18.05
N GLY A 43 -0.58 1.11 18.49
CA GLY A 43 0.08 0.81 19.76
C GLY A 43 1.60 0.60 19.69
N CYS A 44 2.18 0.52 18.48
CA CYS A 44 3.61 0.32 18.30
C CYS A 44 4.22 1.65 17.83
N ASN A 45 5.08 2.26 18.64
CA ASN A 45 5.88 3.44 18.27
C ASN A 45 6.95 3.13 17.19
N GLU A 46 6.77 2.06 16.44
CA GLU A 46 7.69 1.54 15.45
C GLU A 46 7.25 1.98 14.06
N ARG A 47 8.25 2.34 13.23
CA ARG A 47 7.98 2.68 11.83
C ARG A 47 7.33 1.47 11.14
N PRO A 48 6.29 1.68 10.32
CA PRO A 48 5.62 0.59 9.65
C PRO A 48 6.60 -0.14 8.71
N LEU A 49 6.49 -1.48 8.64
CA LEU A 49 7.37 -2.35 7.85
C LEU A 49 7.45 -1.92 6.37
N SER A 50 6.37 -1.34 5.84
CA SER A 50 6.30 -0.79 4.48
C SER A 50 7.42 0.23 4.20
N ILE A 51 7.75 1.08 5.18
CA ILE A 51 8.79 2.10 5.08
C ILE A 51 10.17 1.45 5.07
N PHE A 52 10.40 0.45 5.92
CA PHE A 52 11.68 -0.29 5.93
C PHE A 52 11.94 -1.01 4.59
N ILE A 53 10.90 -1.64 4.02
CA ILE A 53 11.01 -2.30 2.71
C ILE A 53 11.30 -1.28 1.61
N LEU A 54 10.67 -0.10 1.67
CA LEU A 54 10.92 1.00 0.74
C LEU A 54 12.38 1.46 0.82
N GLU A 55 12.89 1.77 2.01
CA GLU A 55 14.28 2.19 2.18
C GLU A 55 15.26 1.14 1.64
N SER A 56 15.03 -0.13 1.99
CA SER A 56 15.87 -1.25 1.54
C SER A 56 15.88 -1.39 0.01
N ARG A 57 14.73 -1.19 -0.63
CA ARG A 57 14.58 -1.23 -2.09
C ARG A 57 15.39 -0.12 -2.77
N TRP A 58 15.29 1.10 -2.28
CA TRP A 58 16.04 2.25 -2.82
C TRP A 58 17.53 2.14 -2.53
N ARG A 59 17.91 1.51 -1.41
CA ARG A 59 19.31 1.22 -1.08
C ARG A 59 19.91 0.19 -2.03
N LEU A 60 19.17 -0.88 -2.33
CA LEU A 60 19.55 -1.89 -3.33
C LEU A 60 19.64 -1.28 -4.72
N PHE A 61 18.63 -0.51 -5.13
CA PHE A 61 18.60 0.10 -6.45
C PHE A 61 19.78 1.07 -6.67
N GLY A 62 20.04 1.94 -5.70
CA GLY A 62 21.21 2.81 -5.74
C GLY A 62 22.54 2.05 -5.74
N HIS A 63 22.59 0.87 -5.11
CA HIS A 63 23.76 0.00 -5.20
C HIS A 63 23.94 -0.53 -6.63
N ILE A 64 22.89 -1.05 -7.26
CA ILE A 64 22.92 -1.54 -8.66
C ILE A 64 23.39 -0.44 -9.61
N LEU A 65 22.88 0.79 -9.47
CA LEU A 65 23.24 1.91 -10.36
C LEU A 65 24.71 2.35 -10.23
N ARG A 66 25.30 2.21 -9.04
CA ARG A 66 26.72 2.55 -8.79
C ARG A 66 27.69 1.51 -9.33
N GLN A 67 27.23 0.27 -9.48
CA GLN A 67 28.06 -0.79 -10.05
C GLN A 67 28.28 -0.59 -11.56
N ASP A 68 29.16 -1.41 -12.12
CA ASP A 68 29.43 -1.47 -13.56
C ASP A 68 28.12 -1.71 -14.35
N SER A 69 28.02 -1.16 -15.56
CA SER A 69 26.91 -1.44 -16.48
C SER A 69 26.87 -2.90 -16.95
N GLN A 70 28.01 -3.61 -16.90
CA GLN A 70 28.10 -4.99 -17.35
C GLN A 70 27.53 -6.02 -16.39
N ILE A 71 27.15 -5.63 -15.16
CA ILE A 71 26.55 -6.60 -14.24
C ILE A 71 25.15 -7.00 -14.73
N PRO A 72 24.73 -8.26 -14.56
CA PRO A 72 23.42 -8.74 -15.01
C PRO A 72 22.25 -7.91 -14.46
N ALA A 73 22.35 -7.42 -13.22
CA ALA A 73 21.30 -6.60 -12.61
C ALA A 73 21.10 -5.26 -13.31
N ASN A 74 22.18 -4.64 -13.79
CA ASN A 74 22.15 -3.35 -14.48
C ASN A 74 21.67 -3.53 -15.92
N GLN A 75 22.13 -4.59 -16.58
CA GLN A 75 21.61 -5.01 -17.89
C GLN A 75 20.10 -5.31 -17.84
N ALA A 76 19.62 -5.98 -16.78
CA ALA A 76 18.20 -6.24 -16.59
C ALA A 76 17.38 -4.93 -16.39
N MET A 77 17.93 -3.94 -15.68
CA MET A 77 17.27 -2.64 -15.50
C MET A 77 17.19 -1.86 -16.82
N SER A 78 18.25 -1.85 -17.61
CA SER A 78 18.26 -1.23 -18.94
C SER A 78 17.32 -1.96 -19.90
N GLY A 79 17.34 -3.30 -19.88
CA GLY A 79 16.52 -4.17 -20.73
C GLY A 79 15.02 -4.04 -20.47
N TYR A 80 14.61 -3.62 -19.27
CA TYR A 80 13.20 -3.36 -18.95
C TYR A 80 12.56 -2.29 -19.87
N PHE A 81 13.34 -1.29 -20.29
CA PHE A 81 12.85 -0.19 -21.14
C PHE A 81 12.97 -0.49 -22.64
N VAL A 82 13.69 -1.55 -23.02
CA VAL A 82 13.79 -1.96 -24.42
C VAL A 82 12.51 -2.70 -24.77
N THR A 83 11.69 -2.12 -25.65
CA THR A 83 10.47 -2.74 -26.14
C THR A 83 10.81 -3.89 -27.08
N GLU A 84 11.08 -5.06 -26.51
CA GLU A 84 11.24 -6.32 -27.24
C GLU A 84 9.87 -7.00 -27.30
N GLY A 85 9.40 -7.22 -28.54
CA GLY A 85 8.03 -7.61 -28.85
C GLY A 85 7.59 -8.92 -28.22
N SER A 86 6.90 -8.83 -27.08
CA SER A 86 5.91 -9.79 -26.58
C SER A 86 5.43 -9.26 -25.24
N LYS A 87 4.29 -8.54 -25.24
CA LYS A 87 3.60 -8.21 -24.00
C LYS A 87 3.06 -9.52 -23.43
N PHE A 88 3.85 -10.21 -22.62
CA PHE A 88 3.42 -11.43 -21.94
C PHE A 88 2.07 -11.17 -21.27
N LYS A 89 1.01 -11.84 -21.74
CA LYS A 89 -0.32 -11.77 -21.14
C LYS A 89 -0.27 -12.54 -19.82
N GLY A 90 -0.42 -11.85 -18.69
CA GLY A 90 -0.33 -12.46 -17.36
C GLY A 90 -0.48 -11.44 -16.23
N ARG A 91 -0.23 -11.90 -14.99
CA ARG A 91 -0.26 -11.08 -13.77
C ARG A 91 0.57 -9.79 -13.96
N PRO A 92 0.11 -8.63 -13.48
CA PRO A 92 0.89 -7.40 -13.51
C PRO A 92 2.30 -7.66 -12.95
N LEU A 93 3.32 -7.29 -13.72
CA LEU A 93 4.71 -7.45 -13.32
C LEU A 93 4.94 -6.66 -12.03
N THR A 94 5.24 -7.35 -10.93
CA THR A 94 5.73 -6.73 -9.69
C THR A 94 7.23 -6.50 -9.75
N THR A 95 7.76 -6.25 -10.95
CA THR A 95 9.20 -6.08 -11.16
C THR A 95 9.67 -4.81 -10.46
N LEU A 96 10.95 -4.81 -10.08
CA LEU A 96 11.58 -3.70 -9.39
C LEU A 96 11.29 -2.33 -10.05
N PRO A 97 11.35 -2.17 -11.40
CA PRO A 97 11.01 -0.92 -12.06
C PRO A 97 9.57 -0.42 -11.81
N VAL A 98 8.57 -1.31 -11.84
CA VAL A 98 7.16 -0.93 -11.63
C VAL A 98 6.96 -0.38 -10.22
N VAL A 99 7.58 -1.02 -9.23
CA VAL A 99 7.49 -0.59 -7.84
C VAL A 99 8.23 0.73 -7.62
N LEU A 100 9.39 0.92 -8.25
CA LEU A 100 10.16 2.17 -8.18
C LEU A 100 9.40 3.34 -8.83
N ILE A 101 8.73 3.12 -9.96
CA ILE A 101 7.88 4.13 -10.62
C ILE A 101 6.78 4.61 -9.67
N ARG A 102 6.11 3.68 -8.99
CA ARG A 102 5.08 4.00 -7.97
C ARG A 102 5.67 4.73 -6.77
N ASP A 103 6.90 4.42 -6.38
CA ASP A 103 7.55 5.14 -5.27
C ASP A 103 7.89 6.58 -5.66
N LEU A 104 8.36 6.81 -6.89
CA LEU A 104 8.64 8.15 -7.42
C LEU A 104 7.37 8.99 -7.56
N SER A 105 6.23 8.40 -7.95
CA SER A 105 4.98 9.13 -8.10
C SER A 105 4.44 9.72 -6.80
N ARG A 106 4.94 9.31 -5.64
CA ARG A 106 4.58 9.91 -4.34
C ARG A 106 5.21 11.28 -4.12
N ILE A 107 6.31 11.59 -4.80
CA ILE A 107 6.94 12.91 -4.68
C ILE A 107 6.19 13.90 -5.58
N ILE A 108 5.22 14.59 -4.99
CA ILE A 108 4.57 15.76 -5.57
C ILE A 108 5.67 16.82 -5.78
N ASN A 109 5.93 17.23 -7.02
CA ASN A 109 6.98 18.19 -7.45
C ASN A 109 8.39 17.63 -7.72
N SER A 110 8.55 16.35 -8.07
CA SER A 110 9.83 15.89 -8.65
C SER A 110 9.76 15.77 -10.17
N ASN A 111 10.79 16.25 -10.87
CA ASN A 111 11.00 15.99 -12.30
C ASN A 111 11.58 14.58 -12.55
N LEU A 112 11.58 13.72 -11.54
CA LEU A 112 12.17 12.39 -11.61
C LEU A 112 11.13 11.39 -12.07
N GLN A 113 11.43 10.72 -13.17
CA GLN A 113 10.60 9.64 -13.72
C GLN A 113 11.49 8.42 -13.94
N LEU A 114 10.88 7.28 -14.21
CA LEU A 114 11.57 6.03 -14.56
C LEU A 114 10.76 5.35 -15.68
N LYS A 115 10.65 6.02 -16.83
CA LYS A 115 9.86 5.54 -17.97
C LYS A 115 10.72 5.18 -19.17
N SER A 116 11.89 5.80 -19.29
CA SER A 116 12.82 5.63 -20.39
C SER A 116 14.21 5.24 -19.90
N SER A 117 15.04 4.69 -20.80
CA SER A 117 16.46 4.48 -20.57
C SER A 117 17.20 5.78 -20.23
N HIS A 118 16.78 6.92 -20.79
CA HIS A 118 17.33 8.23 -20.45
C HIS A 118 17.07 8.58 -18.97
N ASP A 119 15.87 8.29 -18.47
CA ASP A 119 15.51 8.54 -17.07
C ASP A 119 16.35 7.69 -16.11
N LEU A 120 16.64 6.45 -16.52
CA LEU A 120 17.51 5.55 -15.78
C LEU A 120 18.93 6.11 -15.66
N GLU A 121 19.48 6.67 -16.74
CA GLU A 121 20.82 7.28 -16.73
C GLU A 121 20.84 8.57 -15.90
N HIS A 122 19.77 9.36 -15.94
CA HIS A 122 19.63 10.53 -15.04
C HIS A 122 19.58 10.10 -13.56
N LEU A 123 18.84 9.03 -13.23
CA LEU A 123 18.86 8.48 -11.87
C LEU A 123 20.23 7.90 -11.50
N ARG A 124 20.98 7.38 -12.48
CA ARG A 124 22.34 6.90 -12.28
C ARG A 124 23.29 8.02 -11.89
N SER A 125 23.23 9.17 -12.56
CA SER A 125 24.08 10.32 -12.21
C SER A 125 23.81 10.81 -10.78
N ILE A 126 22.54 10.84 -10.36
CA ILE A 126 22.14 11.13 -8.98
C ILE A 126 22.65 10.05 -8.02
N ALA A 127 22.56 8.77 -8.40
CA ALA A 127 23.00 7.66 -7.56
C ALA A 127 24.50 7.69 -7.26
N GLN A 128 25.33 8.12 -8.22
CA GLN A 128 26.78 8.28 -8.01
C GLN A 128 27.08 9.31 -6.92
N GLN A 129 26.26 10.35 -6.80
CA GLN A 129 26.33 11.32 -5.71
C GLN A 129 25.61 10.77 -4.48
N ARG A 130 26.37 10.18 -3.55
CA ARG A 130 25.82 9.50 -2.37
C ARG A 130 24.91 10.41 -1.53
N ASP A 131 25.25 11.68 -1.38
CA ASP A 131 24.47 12.64 -0.59
C ASP A 131 23.14 12.96 -1.27
N GLU A 132 23.15 13.19 -2.59
CA GLU A 132 21.93 13.43 -3.37
C GLU A 132 21.03 12.20 -3.40
N TRP A 133 21.60 11.01 -3.51
CA TRP A 133 20.83 9.77 -3.39
C TRP A 133 20.17 9.61 -2.01
N THR A 134 20.88 9.99 -0.96
CA THR A 134 20.36 9.93 0.42
C THR A 134 19.20 10.91 0.61
N LYS A 135 19.36 12.15 0.12
CA LYS A 135 18.30 13.17 0.12
C LYS A 135 17.08 12.72 -0.67
N LEU A 136 17.28 12.14 -1.86
CA LEU A 136 16.19 11.60 -2.66
C LEU A 136 15.43 10.52 -1.90
N THR A 137 16.14 9.54 -1.33
CA THR A 137 15.52 8.44 -0.58
C THR A 137 14.76 8.95 0.65
N ALA A 138 15.29 9.95 1.34
CA ALA A 138 14.61 10.59 2.48
C ALA A 138 13.31 11.27 2.05
N ARG A 139 13.30 12.00 0.94
CA ARG A 139 12.08 12.64 0.39
C ARG A 139 11.01 11.61 0.02
N ILE A 140 11.40 10.48 -0.57
CA ILE A 140 10.47 9.39 -0.90
C ILE A 140 9.87 8.79 0.36
N ARG A 141 10.69 8.59 1.40
CA ARG A 141 10.22 8.13 2.71
C ARG A 141 9.22 9.09 3.32
N GLU A 142 9.55 10.38 3.40
CA GLU A 142 8.68 11.41 3.97
C GLU A 142 7.32 11.47 3.24
N ALA A 143 7.34 11.38 1.90
CA ALA A 143 6.10 11.31 1.11
C ALA A 143 5.29 10.03 1.39
N ALA A 144 5.97 8.90 1.62
CA ALA A 144 5.32 7.64 1.97
C ALA A 144 4.73 7.67 3.38
N GLU A 145 5.42 8.27 4.35
CA GLU A 145 4.92 8.46 5.72
C GLU A 145 3.69 9.39 5.74
N ALA A 146 3.73 10.50 4.99
CA ALA A 146 2.59 11.41 4.86
C ALA A 146 1.33 10.72 4.28
N SER A 147 1.52 9.83 3.30
CA SER A 147 0.41 9.05 2.72
C SER A 147 -0.19 8.02 3.69
N GLN A 148 0.52 7.68 4.78
CA GLN A 148 0.03 6.74 5.80
C GLN A 148 -0.67 7.44 6.97
N SER A 149 -0.47 8.75 7.17
CA SER A 149 -1.16 9.53 8.20
C SER A 149 -2.55 10.04 7.81
N GLU A 150 -2.92 9.96 6.53
CA GLU A 150 -4.21 10.42 6.00
C GLU A 150 -5.32 9.35 6.01
N HIS A 151 -5.02 8.15 6.53
CA HIS A 151 -5.93 7.01 6.63
C HIS A 151 -6.13 6.57 8.08
#